data_AF-A0A8J9TI03-F1
#
_entry.id   AF-A0A8J9TI03-F1
#
_cell.length_a   1.000
_cell.length_b   1.000
_cell.length_c   1.000
_cell.angle_alpha   90.00
_cell.angle_beta   90.00
_cell.angle_gamma   90.00
#
_symmetry.space_group_name_H-M   'P 1'
#
loop_
_entity.id
_entity.type
_entity.pdbx_description
1 polymer ?
#
loop_
_entity_poly.entity_id
_entity_poly.type
_entity_poly.pdbx_seq_one_letter_code
_entity_poly.pdbx_strand_id
1 'polypeptide(L)'
;PLHYACAFGASEEVLYVLTDAYPEAITSRDKRQRTPLHFALSNAGRKTVPAAVRLLLSLDRRIVNSVEGGPLPLSVLAAYAAIVRNEDENRDKRESVQRCLEHLLHAEPEPTADFFTALQSLPDWLSERAVVMPVVQILLNEKISQRFPTAVLMMDFYV
;
A
#
# COMPACT_ATOMS: atom_id res chain seq x y z
N PRO A 1 -3.57 19.67 7.54
CA PRO A 1 -4.45 19.94 6.37
C PRO A 1 -4.40 18.80 5.35
N LEU A 2 -3.19 18.37 4.94
CA LEU A 2 -3.01 17.33 3.92
C LEU A 2 -3.66 15.98 4.29
N HIS A 3 -3.61 15.55 5.56
CA HIS A 3 -4.32 14.34 6.02
C HIS A 3 -5.82 14.37 5.71
N TYR A 4 -6.48 15.50 5.96
CA TYR A 4 -7.90 15.66 5.68
C TYR A 4 -8.19 15.74 4.19
N ALA A 5 -7.38 16.45 3.41
CA ALA A 5 -7.52 16.50 1.95
C ALA A 5 -7.45 15.08 1.34
N CYS A 6 -6.52 14.26 1.83
CA CYS A 6 -6.39 12.86 1.44
C CYS A 6 -7.60 12.00 1.88
N ALA A 7 -8.05 12.16 3.13
CA ALA A 7 -9.21 11.42 3.66
C ALA A 7 -10.51 11.71 2.90
N PHE A 8 -10.71 12.97 2.52
CA PHE A 8 -11.90 13.42 1.80
C PHE A 8 -11.78 13.30 0.27
N GLY A 9 -10.67 12.77 -0.26
CA GLY A 9 -10.48 12.58 -1.69
C GLY A 9 -10.49 13.90 -2.46
N ALA A 10 -9.75 14.90 -1.97
CA ALA A 10 -9.53 16.16 -2.67
C ALA A 10 -8.96 15.94 -4.09
N SER A 11 -9.17 16.91 -4.98
CA SER A 11 -8.63 16.85 -6.34
C SER A 11 -7.10 16.89 -6.34
N GLU A 12 -6.49 16.38 -7.42
CA GLU A 12 -5.03 16.45 -7.60
C GLU A 12 -4.51 17.88 -7.52
N GLU A 13 -5.25 18.86 -8.04
CA GLU A 13 -4.89 20.29 -7.97
C GLU A 13 -4.77 20.80 -6.53
N VAL A 14 -5.74 20.46 -5.67
CA VAL A 14 -5.71 20.86 -4.25
C VAL A 14 -4.54 20.17 -3.54
N LEU A 15 -4.32 18.89 -3.82
CA LEU A 15 -3.19 18.16 -3.24
C LEU A 15 -1.86 18.76 -3.70
N TYR A 16 -1.74 19.11 -4.98
CA TYR A 16 -0.55 19.73 -5.54
C TYR A 16 -0.23 21.06 -4.86
N VAL A 17 -1.22 21.96 -4.73
CA VAL A 17 -1.04 23.24 -4.03
C VAL A 17 -0.63 23.03 -2.57
N LEU A 18 -1.23 22.06 -1.88
CA LEU A 18 -0.89 21.77 -0.49
C LEU A 18 0.52 21.18 -0.33
N THR A 19 0.93 20.30 -1.24
CA THR A 19 2.27 19.70 -1.22
C THR A 19 3.35 20.66 -1.68
N ASP A 20 3.02 21.58 -2.58
CA ASP A 20 3.94 22.62 -3.05
C ASP A 20 4.17 23.68 -1.96
N ALA A 21 3.10 24.11 -1.28
CA ALA A 21 3.20 25.04 -0.16
C ALA A 21 3.87 24.42 1.08
N TYR A 22 3.63 23.13 1.35
CA TYR A 22 4.15 22.41 2.53
C TYR A 22 4.62 20.99 2.17
N PRO A 23 5.83 20.83 1.59
CA PRO A 23 6.35 19.52 1.17
C PRO A 23 6.57 18.56 2.35
N GLU A 24 6.95 19.08 3.52
CA GLU A 24 7.12 18.30 4.74
C GLU A 24 5.81 17.67 5.26
N ALA A 25 4.66 18.15 4.78
CA ALA A 25 3.36 17.60 5.16
C ALA A 25 3.17 16.15 4.66
N ILE A 26 3.92 15.72 3.64
CA ILE A 26 3.83 14.39 3.02
C ILE A 26 4.30 13.30 3.98
N THR A 27 5.36 13.58 4.74
CA THR A 27 5.92 12.66 5.75
C THR A 27 5.38 12.94 7.15
N SER A 28 4.63 14.04 7.32
CA SER A 28 4.04 14.42 8.60
C SER A 28 3.07 13.36 9.14
N ARG A 29 3.23 13.02 10.41
CA ARG A 29 2.45 11.99 11.08
C ARG A 29 1.47 12.58 12.10
N ASP A 30 0.28 12.00 12.16
CA ASP A 30 -0.70 12.25 13.22
C ASP A 30 -0.27 11.56 14.54
N LYS A 31 -0.97 11.82 15.65
CA LYS A 31 -0.75 11.22 16.99
C LYS A 31 -0.72 9.68 16.99
N ARG A 32 -1.28 9.05 15.96
CA ARG A 32 -1.27 7.59 15.75
C ARG A 32 -0.19 7.11 14.77
N GLN A 33 0.83 7.92 14.51
CA GLN A 33 1.91 7.64 13.54
C GLN A 33 1.42 7.42 12.10
N ARG A 34 0.27 8.01 11.72
CA ARG A 34 -0.33 7.85 10.40
C ARG A 34 0.07 9.01 9.48
N THR A 35 0.61 8.68 8.31
CA THR A 35 0.90 9.64 7.22
C THR A 35 -0.36 9.98 6.40
N PRO A 36 -0.35 11.02 5.56
CA PRO A 36 -1.48 11.34 4.68
C PRO A 36 -1.88 10.18 3.76
N LEU A 37 -0.91 9.35 3.34
CA LEU A 37 -1.17 8.13 2.56
C LEU A 37 -2.11 7.16 3.31
N HIS A 38 -1.94 6.97 4.63
CA HIS A 38 -2.83 6.12 5.41
C HIS A 38 -4.28 6.61 5.39
N PHE A 39 -4.47 7.94 5.43
CA PHE A 39 -5.79 8.55 5.37
C PHE A 39 -6.44 8.42 3.99
N ALA A 40 -5.65 8.53 2.91
CA ALA A 40 -6.10 8.26 1.55
C ALA A 40 -6.60 6.81 1.43
N LEU A 41 -5.79 5.83 1.85
CA LEU A 41 -6.09 4.41 1.74
C LEU A 41 -7.26 3.97 2.64
N SER A 42 -7.45 4.63 3.79
CA SER A 42 -8.62 4.42 4.65
C SER A 42 -9.95 4.77 3.97
N ASN A 43 -9.91 5.50 2.85
CA ASN A 43 -11.07 5.89 2.05
C ASN A 43 -10.88 5.54 0.56
N ALA A 44 -10.17 4.45 0.27
CA ALA A 44 -9.77 4.05 -1.10
C ALA A 44 -10.93 3.79 -2.08
N GLY A 45 -12.17 3.72 -1.61
CA GLY A 45 -13.36 3.56 -2.47
C GLY A 45 -13.75 4.82 -3.24
N ARG A 46 -13.12 5.98 -3.00
CA ARG A 46 -13.40 7.21 -3.75
C ARG A 46 -12.60 7.24 -5.05
N LYS A 47 -13.25 7.65 -6.15
CA LYS A 47 -12.63 7.71 -7.49
C LYS A 47 -11.41 8.63 -7.59
N THR A 48 -11.30 9.64 -6.73
CA THR A 48 -10.19 10.61 -6.71
C THR A 48 -8.98 10.13 -5.92
N VAL A 49 -9.12 9.08 -5.11
CA VAL A 49 -8.04 8.60 -4.23
C VAL A 49 -6.89 7.93 -4.98
N PRO A 50 -7.08 7.11 -6.03
CA PRO A 50 -5.96 6.53 -6.79
C PRO A 50 -5.01 7.61 -7.34
N ALA A 51 -5.59 8.67 -7.88
CA ALA A 51 -4.91 9.87 -8.34
C ALA A 51 -4.10 10.54 -7.22
N ALA A 52 -4.73 10.74 -6.06
CA ALA A 52 -4.06 11.27 -4.87
C ALA A 52 -2.89 10.39 -4.41
N VAL A 53 -3.08 9.07 -4.35
CA VAL A 53 -2.05 8.10 -3.95
C VAL A 53 -0.88 8.16 -4.93
N ARG A 54 -1.16 8.15 -6.24
CA ARG A 54 -0.14 8.29 -7.29
C ARG A 54 0.69 9.57 -7.10
N LEU A 55 0.04 10.71 -6.84
CA LEU A 55 0.71 11.98 -6.62
C LEU A 55 1.60 11.95 -5.38
N LEU A 56 1.09 11.45 -4.24
CA LEU A 56 1.88 11.33 -3.01
C LEU A 56 3.11 10.43 -3.19
N LEU A 57 2.94 9.29 -3.86
CA LEU A 57 4.03 8.35 -4.15
C LEU A 57 5.06 8.91 -5.14
N SER A 58 4.62 9.76 -6.08
CA SER A 58 5.52 10.43 -7.00
C SER A 58 6.42 11.46 -6.32
N LEU A 59 5.96 12.06 -5.22
CA LEU A 59 6.72 13.02 -4.43
C LEU A 59 7.67 12.34 -3.45
N ASP A 60 7.18 11.32 -2.74
CA ASP A 60 8.01 10.50 -1.85
C ASP A 60 7.56 9.04 -1.89
N ARG A 61 8.42 8.16 -2.38
CA ARG A 61 8.17 6.71 -2.42
C ARG A 61 8.36 6.02 -1.06
N ARG A 62 9.12 6.62 -0.14
CA ARG A 62 9.48 5.99 1.15
C ARG A 62 8.27 5.88 2.07
N ILE A 63 7.25 6.70 1.86
CA ILE A 63 6.01 6.67 2.63
C ILE A 63 5.25 5.33 2.51
N VAL A 64 5.54 4.52 1.49
CA VAL A 64 4.98 3.17 1.32
C VAL A 64 5.41 2.24 2.44
N ASN A 65 6.64 2.41 2.95
CA ASN A 65 7.23 1.61 4.02
C ASN A 65 7.17 2.34 5.36
N SER A 66 6.30 3.34 5.53
CA SER A 66 6.20 4.08 6.79
C SER A 66 5.54 3.22 7.89
N VAL A 67 6.34 2.42 8.60
CA VAL A 67 5.91 1.48 9.66
C VAL A 67 6.30 1.91 11.08
N GLU A 68 6.92 3.08 11.27
CA GLU A 68 7.41 3.55 12.56
C GLU A 68 6.29 3.82 13.61
N GLY A 69 5.67 2.74 14.11
CA GLY A 69 4.58 2.73 15.09
C GLY A 69 3.16 2.59 14.52
N GLY A 70 2.99 2.59 13.19
CA GLY A 70 1.68 2.49 12.52
C GLY A 70 1.52 1.22 11.66
N PRO A 71 0.28 0.82 11.33
CA PRO A 71 0.05 -0.30 10.40
C PRO A 71 0.55 0.07 8.99
N LEU A 72 1.14 -0.86 8.25
CA LEU A 72 1.60 -0.60 6.88
C LEU A 72 0.47 0.01 6.03
N PRO A 73 0.76 0.95 5.10
CA PRO A 73 -0.21 1.45 4.15
C PRO A 73 -0.99 0.33 3.43
N LEU A 74 -0.29 -0.74 3.01
CA LEU A 74 -0.93 -1.91 2.39
C LEU A 74 -1.93 -2.60 3.33
N SER A 75 -1.62 -2.72 4.62
CA SER A 75 -2.53 -3.33 5.60
C SER A 75 -3.79 -2.48 5.83
N VAL A 76 -3.68 -1.15 5.76
CA VAL A 76 -4.83 -0.25 5.82
C VAL A 76 -5.72 -0.42 4.59
N LEU A 77 -5.11 -0.54 3.40
CA LEU A 77 -5.84 -0.83 2.17
C LEU A 77 -6.55 -2.19 2.25
N ALA A 78 -5.87 -3.22 2.77
CA ALA A 78 -6.44 -4.56 2.98
C ALA A 78 -7.64 -4.52 3.92
N ALA A 79 -7.50 -3.83 5.07
CA ALA A 79 -8.59 -3.64 6.02
C ALA A 79 -9.79 -2.91 5.38
N TYR A 80 -9.55 -1.89 4.56
CA TYR A 80 -10.63 -1.22 3.82
C TYR A 80 -11.27 -2.14 2.78
N ALA A 81 -10.47 -2.87 2.01
CA ALA A 81 -10.94 -3.81 1.00
C ALA A 81 -11.82 -4.92 1.59
N ALA A 82 -11.52 -5.38 2.82
CA ALA A 82 -12.34 -6.34 3.55
C ALA A 82 -13.73 -5.80 3.93
N ILE A 83 -13.89 -4.49 4.08
CA ILE A 83 -15.18 -3.84 4.39
C ILE A 83 -16.06 -3.71 3.14
N VAL A 84 -15.47 -3.63 1.95
CA VAL A 84 -16.19 -3.44 0.68
C VAL A 84 -16.94 -4.72 0.30
N ARG A 85 -18.23 -4.80 0.69
CA ARG A 85 -19.13 -5.94 0.45
C ARG A 85 -19.31 -6.27 -1.03
N ASN A 86 -19.64 -7.54 -1.30
CA ASN A 86 -19.94 -8.14 -2.62
C ASN A 86 -21.29 -7.68 -3.20
N GLU A 87 -21.52 -6.37 -3.24
CA GLU A 87 -22.73 -5.78 -3.82
C GLU A 87 -22.35 -5.06 -5.12
N ASP A 88 -23.19 -5.19 -6.16
CA ASP A 88 -22.94 -4.63 -7.50
C ASP A 88 -22.71 -3.11 -7.49
N GLU A 89 -23.28 -2.40 -6.52
CA GLU A 89 -23.10 -0.96 -6.31
C GLU A 89 -21.66 -0.57 -5.91
N ASN A 90 -20.82 -1.54 -5.52
CA ASN A 90 -19.45 -1.29 -5.08
C ASN A 90 -18.39 -1.53 -6.18
N ARG A 91 -18.80 -1.76 -7.44
CA ARG A 91 -17.86 -1.98 -8.55
C ARG A 91 -16.84 -0.86 -8.70
N ASP A 92 -17.31 0.39 -8.70
CA ASP A 92 -16.46 1.58 -8.81
C ASP A 92 -15.47 1.72 -7.63
N LYS A 93 -15.91 1.32 -6.43
CA LYS A 93 -15.07 1.34 -5.23
C LYS A 93 -13.98 0.29 -5.31
N ARG A 94 -14.30 -0.90 -5.81
CA ARG A 94 -13.32 -1.99 -6.03
C ARG A 94 -12.28 -1.60 -7.06
N GLU A 95 -12.70 -0.99 -8.16
CA GLU A 95 -11.79 -0.50 -9.18
C GLU A 95 -10.84 0.58 -8.61
N SER A 96 -11.37 1.48 -7.78
CA SER A 96 -10.56 2.49 -7.09
C SER A 96 -9.54 1.85 -6.13
N VAL A 97 -9.97 0.90 -5.30
CA VAL A 97 -9.09 0.14 -4.39
C VAL A 97 -8.02 -0.62 -5.17
N GLN A 98 -8.38 -1.25 -6.28
CA GLN A 98 -7.47 -1.98 -7.14
C GLN A 98 -6.38 -1.06 -7.71
N ARG A 99 -6.76 0.11 -8.24
CA ARG A 99 -5.79 1.10 -8.72
C ARG A 99 -4.88 1.61 -7.60
N CYS A 100 -5.40 1.78 -6.39
CA CYS A 100 -4.57 2.15 -5.23
C CYS A 100 -3.52 1.07 -4.94
N LEU A 101 -3.92 -0.21 -4.99
CA LEU A 101 -2.99 -1.33 -4.82
C LEU A 101 -1.90 -1.32 -5.90
N GLU A 102 -2.29 -1.14 -7.17
CA GLU A 102 -1.35 -1.08 -8.30
C GLU A 102 -0.33 0.05 -8.10
N HIS A 103 -0.77 1.24 -7.70
CA HIS A 103 0.12 2.36 -7.42
C HIS A 103 1.08 2.06 -6.25
N LEU A 104 0.61 1.42 -5.17
CA LEU A 104 1.47 1.03 -4.05
C LEU A 104 2.53 -0.01 -4.46
N LEU A 105 2.13 -1.02 -5.24
CA LEU A 105 3.06 -2.07 -5.68
C LEU A 105 4.04 -1.56 -6.73
N HIS A 106 3.65 -0.61 -7.57
CA HIS A 106 4.54 0.09 -8.49
C HIS A 106 5.59 0.97 -7.80
N ALA A 107 5.36 1.37 -6.55
CA ALA A 107 6.32 2.12 -5.76
C ALA A 107 7.43 1.25 -5.14
N GLU A 108 7.49 -0.04 -5.49
CA GLU A 108 8.51 -1.01 -5.05
C GLU A 108 8.68 -1.05 -3.52
N PRO A 109 7.64 -1.51 -2.78
CA PRO A 109 7.73 -1.66 -1.33
C PRO A 109 8.85 -2.62 -0.92
N GLU A 110 9.41 -2.41 0.27
CA GLU A 110 10.45 -3.29 0.79
C GLU A 110 9.87 -4.67 1.16
N PRO A 111 10.55 -5.78 0.83
CA PRO A 111 10.11 -7.13 1.17
C PRO A 111 10.31 -7.46 2.66
N THR A 112 9.61 -6.75 3.54
CA THR A 112 9.62 -6.98 4.98
C THR A 112 8.60 -8.07 5.37
N ALA A 113 8.78 -8.73 6.52
CA ALA A 113 7.81 -9.70 7.04
C ALA A 113 6.39 -9.12 7.11
N ASP A 114 6.27 -7.88 7.59
CA ASP A 114 4.98 -7.17 7.72
C ASP A 114 4.33 -6.90 6.36
N PHE A 115 5.11 -6.68 5.30
CA PHE A 115 4.59 -6.55 3.94
C PHE A 115 3.92 -7.84 3.48
N PHE A 116 4.56 -8.99 3.69
CA PHE A 116 3.97 -10.28 3.33
C PHE A 116 2.74 -10.61 4.19
N THR A 117 2.74 -10.25 5.47
CA THR A 117 1.55 -10.38 6.33
C THR A 117 0.41 -9.49 5.84
N ALA A 118 0.71 -8.27 5.40
CA ALA A 118 -0.28 -7.37 4.79
C ALA A 118 -0.78 -7.90 3.43
N LEU A 119 0.07 -8.57 2.64
CA LEU A 119 -0.33 -9.22 1.39
C LEU A 119 -1.27 -10.41 1.67
N GLN A 120 -1.01 -11.18 2.73
CA GLN A 120 -1.85 -12.30 3.17
C GLN A 120 -3.20 -11.86 3.75
N SER A 121 -3.31 -10.63 4.27
CA SER A 121 -4.57 -10.10 4.77
C SER A 121 -5.46 -9.50 3.69
N LEU A 122 -5.02 -9.50 2.42
CA LEU A 122 -5.85 -9.07 1.29
C LEU A 122 -6.99 -10.06 1.05
N PRO A 123 -8.20 -9.56 0.71
CA PRO A 123 -9.30 -10.42 0.32
C PRO A 123 -9.02 -11.09 -1.04
N ASP A 124 -9.61 -12.26 -1.28
CA ASP A 124 -9.37 -13.12 -2.46
C ASP A 124 -9.40 -12.36 -3.80
N TRP A 125 -10.42 -11.53 -3.99
CA TRP A 125 -10.59 -10.75 -5.23
C TRP A 125 -9.47 -9.74 -5.49
N LEU A 126 -8.76 -9.31 -4.45
CA LEU A 126 -7.66 -8.34 -4.53
C LEU A 126 -6.29 -9.05 -4.51
N SER A 127 -6.18 -10.18 -3.80
CA SER A 127 -4.97 -10.99 -3.74
C SER A 127 -4.65 -11.62 -5.10
N GLU A 128 -5.67 -12.12 -5.83
CA GLU A 128 -5.50 -12.63 -7.20
C GLU A 128 -4.85 -11.60 -8.12
N ARG A 129 -5.24 -10.33 -8.00
CA ARG A 129 -4.64 -9.24 -8.78
C ARG A 129 -3.21 -8.92 -8.34
N ALA A 130 -2.97 -8.90 -7.03
CA ALA A 130 -1.65 -8.63 -6.46
C ALA A 130 -0.62 -9.66 -6.93
N VAL A 131 -0.98 -10.95 -6.95
CA VAL A 131 -0.08 -12.07 -7.30
C VAL A 131 0.30 -12.08 -8.79
N VAL A 132 -0.50 -11.47 -9.67
CA VAL A 132 -0.18 -11.36 -11.09
C VAL A 132 0.89 -10.27 -11.36
N MET A 133 1.10 -9.35 -10.43
CA MET A 133 2.07 -8.27 -10.62
C MET A 133 3.52 -8.80 -10.56
N PRO A 134 4.38 -8.49 -11.56
CA PRO A 134 5.75 -8.98 -11.60
C PRO A 134 6.56 -8.64 -10.34
N VAL A 135 6.34 -7.45 -9.76
CA VAL A 135 6.99 -7.02 -8.51
C VAL A 135 6.70 -8.02 -7.39
N VAL A 136 5.42 -8.38 -7.19
CA VAL A 136 5.02 -9.32 -6.13
C VAL A 136 5.58 -10.73 -6.41
N GLN A 137 5.57 -11.16 -7.66
CA GLN A 137 6.14 -12.46 -8.06
C GLN A 137 7.64 -12.55 -7.78
N ILE A 138 8.40 -11.50 -8.11
CA ILE A 138 9.84 -11.42 -7.83
C ILE A 138 10.08 -11.47 -6.31
N LEU A 139 9.38 -10.64 -5.52
CA LEU A 139 9.56 -10.62 -4.06
C LEU A 139 9.16 -11.94 -3.39
N LEU A 140 8.09 -12.60 -3.86
CA LEU A 140 7.71 -13.93 -3.38
C LEU A 140 8.75 -14.98 -3.76
N ASN A 141 9.24 -14.97 -5.00
CA ASN A 141 10.26 -15.89 -5.49
C ASN A 141 11.60 -15.71 -4.76
N GLU A 142 11.99 -14.48 -4.44
CA GLU A 142 13.19 -14.20 -3.63
C GLU A 142 13.02 -14.76 -2.22
N LYS A 143 11.87 -14.56 -1.57
CA LYS A 143 11.61 -15.09 -0.22
C LYS A 143 11.61 -16.62 -0.19
N ILE A 144 11.01 -17.24 -1.20
CA ILE A 144 11.03 -18.69 -1.39
C ILE A 144 12.49 -19.15 -1.60
N SER A 145 13.22 -18.47 -2.48
CA SER A 145 14.65 -18.71 -2.76
C SER A 145 15.59 -18.37 -1.61
N GLN A 146 15.19 -17.64 -0.57
CA GLN A 146 16.01 -17.41 0.63
C GLN A 146 15.80 -18.49 1.69
N ARG A 147 14.64 -19.15 1.72
CA ARG A 147 14.38 -20.31 2.59
C ARG A 147 15.08 -21.59 2.11
N PHE A 148 15.34 -21.71 0.80
CA PHE A 148 15.99 -22.88 0.23
C PHE A 148 17.52 -22.99 0.48
N PRO A 149 18.34 -21.92 0.37
CA PRO A 149 19.80 -21.98 0.57
C PRO A 149 20.19 -22.34 2.00
N THR A 150 19.40 -21.92 3.00
CA THR A 150 19.65 -22.26 4.40
C THR A 150 19.41 -23.74 4.70
N ALA A 151 18.47 -24.38 4.00
CA ALA A 151 18.23 -25.82 4.13
C ALA A 151 19.34 -26.64 3.45
N VAL A 152 19.86 -26.19 2.30
CA VAL A 152 20.98 -26.85 1.60
C VAL A 152 22.27 -26.72 2.42
N LEU A 153 22.57 -25.53 2.95
CA LEU A 153 23.76 -25.32 3.80
C LEU A 153 23.71 -26.13 5.10
N MET A 154 22.54 -26.39 5.70
CA MET A 154 22.45 -27.28 6.87
C MET A 154 22.65 -28.76 6.53
N MET A 155 22.37 -29.21 5.30
CA MET A 155 22.68 -30.59 4.89
C MET A 155 24.18 -30.81 4.63
N ASP A 156 24.92 -29.76 4.27
CA ASP A 156 26.38 -29.84 4.07
C ASP A 156 27.19 -29.87 5.39
N PHE A 157 26.56 -29.64 6.55
CA PHE A 157 27.19 -29.76 7.88
C PHE A 157 26.93 -31.11 8.57
N TYR A 158 26.32 -32.07 7.88
CA TYR A 158 25.98 -33.40 8.43
C TYR A 158 26.64 -34.58 7.68
N VAL A 159 27.85 -34.36 7.15
CA VAL A 159 28.74 -35.42 6.64
C VAL A 159 30.12 -35.30 7.26
#